data_AF-A0A067GCV3-F1
#
_entry.id   AF-A0A067GCV3-F1
#
_cell.length_a   1.000
_cell.length_b   1.000
_cell.length_c   1.000
_cell.angle_alpha   90.00
_cell.angle_beta   90.00
_cell.angle_gamma   90.00
#
_symmetry.space_group_name_H-M   'P 1'
#
loop_
_entity.id
_entity.type
_entity.pdbx_description
1 polymer ?
#
loop_
_entity_poly.entity_id
_entity_poly.type
_entity_poly.pdbx_seq_one_letter_code
_entity_poly.pdbx_strand_id
1 'polypeptide(L)'
;MDFAGVNGGGSVDASSAEKDFVQCEKIVREWARSALEEEIEGDGHTLQDLLFFLHVPRTGGRTYFHCLVKKVYGAALECPRSYDKLRFDPRKPKCRLVATHDDYSIMSMLPREKTSVMTVLRHPVDRVFSAYEFSVEVASRFLVHPNLTSATELTKRVRAKHKGVSTLDIWPWKYLVPWMREDLFARRDARKMKGLSYVNSNDSYNVEEMAMPLHQFINEPVVLDTVHNGATFQVAGLTNNSYLAEAHDVRHCVQKFTILGEHVLQVAQKRLDNMLFVGLTEKHRESAKMFVNVVGPQVISQIASDSSMEGLSKIKSVTEQNSLLSDSELDSNYHQDGTSDQKPTENENVSTENLEGIKKNMTVEKIMEEYKACISPLRNSQSVRRTNSLREISPANFSKEARLLVPDTVLQQIRSLNSLDLRLFKYAEGIYAKQNERMHELVTT
;
A
#
# COMPACT_ATOMS: atom_id res chain seq x y z
N MET A 1 40.64 51.50 -17.34
CA MET A 1 40.72 50.22 -16.59
C MET A 1 39.31 49.74 -16.42
N ASP A 2 38.89 48.92 -17.39
CA ASP A 2 37.60 48.26 -17.44
C ASP A 2 37.55 47.12 -16.43
N PHE A 3 36.43 46.98 -15.71
CA PHE A 3 35.99 45.70 -15.19
C PHE A 3 34.50 45.56 -15.47
N ALA A 4 34.19 44.75 -16.48
CA ALA A 4 32.87 44.27 -16.81
C ALA A 4 32.40 43.28 -15.73
N GLY A 5 31.21 43.53 -15.18
CA GLY A 5 30.46 42.57 -14.38
C GLY A 5 29.68 41.62 -15.28
N VAL A 6 30.04 40.33 -15.26
CA VAL A 6 29.33 39.26 -15.95
C VAL A 6 28.12 38.84 -15.11
N ASN A 7 26.92 39.13 -15.62
CA ASN A 7 25.68 38.51 -15.17
C ASN A 7 25.55 37.12 -15.81
N GLY A 8 25.80 36.07 -15.04
CA GLY A 8 25.60 34.68 -15.44
C GLY A 8 24.16 34.22 -15.23
N GLY A 9 23.28 34.52 -16.18
CA GLY A 9 21.97 33.85 -16.32
C GLY A 9 22.13 32.63 -17.21
N GLY A 10 22.03 31.42 -16.64
CA GLY A 10 22.14 30.16 -17.37
C GLY A 10 20.97 29.95 -18.33
N SER A 11 21.21 30.18 -19.62
CA SER A 11 20.38 29.71 -20.73
C SER A 11 20.56 28.19 -20.86
N VAL A 12 19.54 27.41 -20.51
CA VAL A 12 19.50 25.98 -20.87
C VAL A 12 19.34 25.90 -22.39
N ASP A 13 20.35 25.37 -23.07
CA ASP A 13 20.41 25.25 -24.53
C ASP A 13 19.29 24.33 -25.05
N ALA A 14 18.45 24.83 -25.95
CA ALA A 14 17.32 24.09 -26.53
C ALA A 14 17.77 22.78 -27.20
N SER A 15 19.00 22.74 -27.73
CA SER A 15 19.60 21.53 -28.30
C SER A 15 19.85 20.42 -27.26
N SER A 16 20.09 20.79 -26.00
CA SER A 16 20.28 19.82 -24.92
C SER A 16 18.95 19.21 -24.48
N ALA A 17 17.89 20.00 -24.40
CA ALA A 17 16.57 19.52 -23.99
C ALA A 17 15.97 18.53 -25.01
N GLU A 18 16.20 18.76 -26.30
CA GLU A 18 15.77 17.87 -27.38
C GLU A 18 16.50 16.52 -27.34
N LYS A 19 17.83 16.54 -27.16
CA LYS A 19 18.63 15.31 -27.01
C LYS A 19 18.21 14.50 -25.79
N ASP A 20 17.96 15.18 -24.67
CA ASP A 20 17.47 14.55 -23.44
C ASP A 20 16.10 13.90 -23.66
N PHE A 21 15.18 14.56 -24.38
CA PHE A 21 13.88 13.99 -24.70
C PHE A 21 14.01 12.73 -25.56
N VAL A 22 14.80 12.77 -26.63
CA VAL A 22 15.00 11.62 -27.53
C VAL A 22 15.60 10.42 -26.77
N GLN A 23 16.56 10.67 -25.88
CA GLN A 23 17.13 9.62 -25.03
C GLN A 23 16.09 9.03 -24.08
N CYS A 24 15.30 9.89 -23.42
CA CYS A 24 14.25 9.45 -22.52
C CYS A 24 13.14 8.68 -23.23
N GLU A 25 12.72 9.14 -24.41
CA GLU A 25 11.73 8.46 -25.23
C GLU A 25 12.20 7.06 -25.61
N LYS A 26 13.48 6.91 -26.01
CA LYS A 26 14.07 5.60 -26.30
C LYS A 26 14.01 4.66 -25.10
N ILE A 27 14.49 5.11 -23.93
CA ILE A 27 14.49 4.33 -22.69
C ILE A 27 13.08 3.86 -22.34
N VAL A 28 12.11 4.77 -22.34
CA VAL A 28 10.73 4.47 -21.93
C VAL A 28 10.05 3.53 -22.94
N ARG A 29 10.25 3.73 -24.25
CA ARG A 29 9.66 2.88 -25.27
C ARG A 29 10.25 1.47 -25.29
N GLU A 30 11.57 1.35 -25.14
CA GLU A 30 12.24 0.04 -25.08
C GLU A 30 11.78 -0.75 -23.86
N TRP A 31 11.73 -0.11 -22.69
CA TRP A 31 11.18 -0.69 -21.47
C TRP A 31 9.72 -1.12 -21.65
N ALA A 32 8.86 -0.25 -22.17
CA ALA A 32 7.43 -0.54 -22.32
C ALA A 32 7.19 -1.71 -23.28
N ARG A 33 7.94 -1.76 -24.39
CA ARG A 33 7.89 -2.88 -25.33
C ARG A 33 8.29 -4.19 -24.66
N SER A 34 9.43 -4.23 -23.95
CA SER A 34 9.88 -5.43 -23.23
C SER A 34 8.86 -5.86 -22.17
N ALA A 35 8.35 -4.91 -21.38
CA ALA A 35 7.37 -5.18 -20.35
C ALA A 35 6.08 -5.77 -20.93
N LEU A 36 5.59 -5.28 -22.06
CA LEU A 36 4.39 -5.81 -22.73
C LEU A 36 4.60 -7.18 -23.37
N GLU A 37 5.80 -7.46 -23.90
CA GLU A 37 6.16 -8.78 -24.46
C GLU A 37 6.31 -9.86 -23.36
N GLU A 38 6.74 -9.46 -22.16
CA GLU A 38 6.88 -10.36 -21.00
C GLU A 38 5.54 -10.74 -20.35
N GLU A 39 4.47 -9.99 -20.61
CA GLU A 39 3.14 -10.27 -20.07
C GLU A 39 2.57 -11.53 -20.73
N ILE A 40 2.62 -12.66 -20.02
CA ILE A 40 2.14 -13.96 -20.49
C ILE A 40 0.65 -13.87 -20.84
N GLU A 41 0.29 -14.32 -22.05
CA GLU A 41 -1.09 -14.57 -22.42
C GLU A 41 -1.57 -15.85 -21.71
N GLY A 42 -2.34 -15.68 -20.64
CA GLY A 42 -2.99 -16.77 -19.92
C GLY A 42 -4.42 -16.39 -19.56
N ASP A 43 -5.22 -17.39 -19.18
CA ASP A 43 -6.51 -17.11 -18.55
C ASP A 43 -6.28 -16.50 -17.16
N GLY A 44 -6.17 -15.17 -17.12
CA GLY A 44 -5.97 -14.40 -15.89
C GLY A 44 -7.07 -14.65 -14.85
N HIS A 45 -8.18 -15.28 -15.20
CA HIS A 45 -9.30 -15.57 -14.30
C HIS A 45 -9.17 -16.89 -13.53
N THR A 46 -8.17 -17.73 -13.84
CA THR A 46 -7.87 -18.95 -13.10
C THR A 46 -6.79 -18.69 -12.03
N LEU A 47 -7.11 -19.04 -10.79
CA LEU A 47 -6.23 -18.92 -9.63
C LEU A 47 -5.08 -19.93 -9.73
N GLN A 48 -3.85 -19.42 -9.66
CA GLN A 48 -2.61 -20.19 -9.62
C GLN A 48 -2.23 -20.58 -8.16
N ASP A 49 -1.11 -21.28 -7.99
CA ASP A 49 -0.64 -21.79 -6.69
C ASP A 49 -0.48 -20.67 -5.64
N LEU A 50 0.04 -19.51 -6.05
CA LEU A 50 0.32 -18.33 -5.22
C LEU A 50 -0.57 -17.15 -5.62
N LEU A 51 -1.25 -16.54 -4.65
CA LEU A 51 -1.91 -15.25 -4.81
C LEU A 51 -1.02 -14.12 -4.27
N PHE A 52 -0.66 -13.19 -5.15
CA PHE A 52 -0.04 -11.93 -4.80
C PHE A 52 -1.08 -10.81 -4.74
N PHE A 53 -1.33 -10.28 -3.55
CA PHE A 53 -2.06 -9.02 -3.38
C PHE A 53 -1.11 -7.83 -3.49
N LEU A 54 -1.10 -7.19 -4.67
CA LEU A 54 -0.46 -5.91 -4.91
C LEU A 54 -1.22 -4.81 -4.16
N HIS A 55 -0.80 -4.54 -2.94
CA HIS A 55 -1.52 -3.64 -2.04
C HIS A 55 -1.11 -2.19 -2.30
N VAL A 56 -1.94 -1.51 -3.09
CA VAL A 56 -1.78 -0.08 -3.33
C VAL A 56 -2.09 0.71 -2.05
N PRO A 57 -1.17 1.57 -1.56
CA PRO A 57 -1.39 2.33 -0.34
C PRO A 57 -2.65 3.19 -0.42
N ARG A 58 -3.41 3.19 0.69
CA ARG A 58 -4.62 3.99 0.92
C ARG A 58 -5.84 3.61 0.06
N THR A 59 -5.90 2.36 -0.43
CA THR A 59 -7.07 1.80 -1.15
C THR A 59 -7.91 0.84 -0.30
N GLY A 60 -7.85 0.97 1.03
CA GLY A 60 -8.57 0.06 1.94
C GLY A 60 -7.98 -1.35 2.03
N GLY A 61 -6.83 -1.62 1.40
CA GLY A 61 -6.22 -2.95 1.33
C GLY A 61 -5.92 -3.57 2.70
N ARG A 62 -5.67 -2.81 3.77
CA ARG A 62 -5.59 -3.37 5.13
C ARG A 62 -6.90 -4.05 5.56
N THR A 63 -8.04 -3.40 5.35
CA THR A 63 -9.35 -3.98 5.67
C THR A 63 -9.61 -5.18 4.78
N TYR A 64 -9.29 -5.06 3.49
CA TYR A 64 -9.43 -6.15 2.52
C TYR A 64 -8.60 -7.38 2.91
N PHE A 65 -7.30 -7.21 3.13
CA PHE A 65 -6.41 -8.30 3.49
C PHE A 65 -6.80 -8.94 4.82
N HIS A 66 -6.95 -8.14 5.87
CA HIS A 66 -7.19 -8.64 7.22
C HIS A 66 -8.58 -9.26 7.40
N CYS A 67 -9.63 -8.60 6.91
CA CYS A 67 -11.00 -9.04 7.13
C CYS A 67 -11.53 -9.99 6.05
N LEU A 68 -10.92 -10.05 4.86
CA LEU A 68 -11.41 -10.86 3.75
C LEU A 68 -10.38 -11.90 3.30
N VAL A 69 -9.25 -11.47 2.73
CA VAL A 69 -8.31 -12.38 2.06
C VAL A 69 -7.73 -13.42 3.02
N LYS A 70 -7.36 -12.99 4.24
CA LYS A 70 -6.92 -13.91 5.30
C LYS A 70 -7.99 -14.89 5.76
N LYS A 71 -9.27 -14.57 5.60
CA LYS A 71 -10.38 -15.48 5.92
C LYS A 71 -10.58 -16.53 4.83
N VAL A 72 -10.31 -16.17 3.58
CA VAL A 72 -10.37 -17.10 2.45
C VAL A 72 -9.21 -18.11 2.49
N TYR A 73 -7.98 -17.67 2.75
CA TYR A 73 -6.80 -18.55 2.75
C TYR A 73 -6.48 -19.18 4.11
N GLY A 74 -6.90 -18.57 5.22
CA GLY A 74 -6.47 -18.97 6.56
C GLY A 74 -5.01 -18.59 6.86
N ALA A 75 -4.64 -18.62 8.15
CA ALA A 75 -3.31 -18.16 8.58
C ALA A 75 -2.16 -19.08 8.16
N ALA A 76 -2.42 -20.38 7.99
CA ALA A 76 -1.39 -21.36 7.64
C ALA A 76 -0.87 -21.24 6.18
N LEU A 77 -1.63 -20.58 5.31
CA LEU A 77 -1.29 -20.34 3.91
C LEU A 77 -0.65 -18.96 3.67
N GLU A 78 -0.65 -18.09 4.69
CA GLU A 78 0.00 -16.78 4.62
C GLU A 78 1.51 -16.96 4.60
N CYS A 79 2.17 -16.35 3.61
CA CYS A 79 3.61 -16.32 3.54
C CYS A 79 4.20 -15.47 4.69
N PRO A 80 5.46 -15.68 5.09
CA PRO A 80 6.10 -14.85 6.10
C PRO A 80 5.96 -13.35 5.79
N ARG A 81 5.60 -12.55 6.80
CA ARG A 81 5.35 -11.11 6.62
C ARG A 81 6.55 -10.42 5.97
N SER A 82 6.31 -9.69 4.89
CA SER A 82 7.33 -9.01 4.07
C SER A 82 6.71 -7.81 3.37
N TYR A 83 6.20 -6.86 4.17
CA TYR A 83 5.49 -5.68 3.66
C TYR A 83 6.42 -4.57 3.14
N ASP A 84 7.72 -4.64 3.44
CA ASP A 84 8.74 -3.67 3.05
C ASP A 84 9.63 -4.16 1.90
N LYS A 85 10.08 -5.42 2.00
CA LYS A 85 10.77 -6.17 0.95
C LYS A 85 10.48 -7.66 1.08
N LEU A 86 10.62 -8.42 0.00
CA LEU A 86 10.52 -9.89 0.04
C LEU A 86 11.70 -10.49 0.85
N ARG A 87 11.43 -11.00 2.06
CA ARG A 87 12.45 -11.55 2.98
C ARG A 87 12.36 -13.08 3.14
N PHE A 88 11.61 -13.75 2.27
CA PHE A 88 11.44 -15.20 2.28
C PHE A 88 11.55 -15.74 0.86
N ASP A 89 11.78 -17.05 0.75
CA ASP A 89 11.73 -17.75 -0.54
C ASP A 89 10.27 -18.10 -0.88
N PRO A 90 9.66 -17.46 -1.89
CA PRO A 90 8.27 -17.69 -2.28
C PRO A 90 8.06 -19.05 -2.94
N ARG A 91 9.13 -19.81 -3.23
CA ARG A 91 9.04 -21.16 -3.80
C ARG A 91 8.75 -22.24 -2.75
N LYS A 92 8.70 -21.88 -1.46
CA LYS A 92 8.39 -22.84 -0.39
C LYS A 92 6.91 -23.26 -0.45
N PRO A 93 6.61 -24.57 -0.36
CA PRO A 93 5.29 -25.14 -0.71
C PRO A 93 4.12 -24.70 0.18
N LYS A 94 4.37 -24.09 1.35
CA LYS A 94 3.32 -23.63 2.27
C LYS A 94 2.94 -22.15 2.10
N CYS A 95 3.58 -21.44 1.17
CA CYS A 95 3.35 -20.02 0.91
C CYS A 95 2.40 -19.86 -0.27
N ARG A 96 1.13 -19.48 -0.02
CA ARG A 96 0.10 -19.32 -1.06
C ARG A 96 -0.54 -17.94 -1.09
N LEU A 97 -0.25 -17.08 -0.11
CA LEU A 97 -0.75 -15.72 -0.06
C LEU A 97 0.36 -14.76 0.37
N VAL A 98 0.72 -13.84 -0.52
CA VAL A 98 1.65 -12.73 -0.24
C VAL A 98 0.95 -11.40 -0.45
N ALA A 99 1.14 -10.45 0.47
CA ALA A 99 0.67 -9.08 0.35
C ALA A 99 1.77 -8.11 0.76
N THR A 100 2.02 -7.11 -0.07
CA THR A 100 3.08 -6.11 0.14
C THR A 100 2.73 -4.78 -0.54
N HIS A 101 3.35 -3.70 -0.08
CA HIS A 101 3.35 -2.40 -0.74
C HIS A 101 4.49 -2.24 -1.75
N ASP A 102 5.27 -3.29 -2.01
CA ASP A 102 6.13 -3.35 -3.18
C ASP A 102 5.31 -3.12 -4.45
N ASP A 103 6.00 -2.78 -5.54
CA ASP A 103 5.37 -2.66 -6.85
C ASP A 103 5.44 -3.97 -7.64
N TYR A 104 4.84 -3.96 -8.83
CA TYR A 104 4.72 -5.15 -9.68
C TYR A 104 6.09 -5.76 -10.06
N SER A 105 7.20 -5.02 -9.94
CA SER A 105 8.53 -5.56 -10.23
C SER A 105 8.92 -6.75 -9.34
N ILE A 106 8.25 -6.93 -8.19
CA ILE A 106 8.38 -8.11 -7.34
C ILE A 106 8.07 -9.43 -8.08
N MET A 107 7.29 -9.39 -9.17
CA MET A 107 7.02 -10.55 -10.02
C MET A 107 8.29 -11.17 -10.63
N SER A 108 9.40 -10.43 -10.70
CA SER A 108 10.72 -10.99 -11.07
C SER A 108 11.28 -11.98 -10.05
N MET A 109 10.81 -11.91 -8.80
CA MET A 109 11.24 -12.78 -7.69
C MET A 109 10.22 -13.89 -7.39
N LEU A 110 9.00 -13.80 -7.94
CA LEU A 110 7.94 -14.79 -7.76
C LEU A 110 7.96 -15.82 -8.92
N PRO A 111 7.46 -17.05 -8.71
CA PRO A 111 7.28 -18.01 -9.81
C PRO A 111 6.14 -17.52 -10.73
N ARG A 112 6.49 -16.78 -11.79
CA ARG A 112 5.54 -16.05 -12.64
C ARG A 112 4.35 -16.90 -13.12
N GLU A 113 4.63 -18.07 -13.68
CA GLU A 113 3.62 -19.00 -14.21
C GLU A 113 2.67 -19.56 -13.14
N LYS A 114 3.06 -19.46 -11.85
CA LYS A 114 2.29 -19.98 -10.71
C LYS A 114 1.74 -18.88 -9.81
N THR A 115 1.81 -17.62 -10.25
CA THR A 115 1.40 -16.47 -9.43
C THR A 115 0.24 -15.74 -10.08
N SER A 116 -0.92 -15.74 -9.41
CA SER A 116 -2.03 -14.84 -9.71
C SER A 116 -1.83 -13.52 -8.97
N VAL A 117 -2.16 -12.41 -9.62
CA VAL A 117 -2.06 -11.08 -9.00
C VAL A 117 -3.47 -10.51 -8.81
N MET A 118 -3.71 -9.88 -7.67
CA MET A 118 -4.90 -9.07 -7.43
C MET A 118 -4.52 -7.68 -6.94
N THR A 119 -5.40 -6.71 -7.15
CA THR A 119 -5.27 -5.39 -6.55
C THR A 119 -6.62 -4.77 -6.20
N VAL A 120 -6.57 -3.68 -5.44
CA VAL A 120 -7.73 -2.82 -5.15
C VAL A 120 -7.28 -1.38 -5.37
N LEU A 121 -8.01 -0.65 -6.22
CA LEU A 121 -7.74 0.74 -6.55
C LEU A 121 -8.75 1.68 -5.88
N ARG A 122 -8.45 2.98 -5.92
CA ARG A 122 -9.26 4.04 -5.32
C ARG A 122 -9.20 5.27 -6.22
N HIS A 123 -10.26 6.07 -6.20
CA HIS A 123 -10.29 7.35 -6.88
C HIS A 123 -9.08 8.20 -6.46
N PRO A 124 -8.27 8.73 -7.42
CA PRO A 124 -6.95 9.28 -7.11
C PRO A 124 -6.98 10.48 -6.18
N VAL A 125 -7.98 11.36 -6.30
CA VAL A 125 -8.13 12.53 -5.42
C VAL A 125 -8.34 12.07 -3.98
N ASP A 126 -9.21 11.08 -3.77
CA ASP A 126 -9.47 10.52 -2.43
C ASP A 126 -8.28 9.76 -1.86
N ARG A 127 -7.47 9.14 -2.74
CA ARG A 127 -6.21 8.49 -2.35
C ARG A 127 -5.20 9.52 -1.87
N VAL A 128 -5.05 10.66 -2.55
CA VAL A 128 -4.15 11.76 -2.17
C VAL A 128 -4.56 12.36 -0.83
N PHE A 129 -5.85 12.71 -0.65
CA PHE A 129 -6.36 13.15 0.65
C PHE A 129 -6.02 12.15 1.75
N SER A 130 -6.28 10.87 1.50
CA SER A 130 -6.03 9.84 2.49
C SER A 130 -4.55 9.60 2.78
N ALA A 131 -3.65 9.89 1.83
CA ALA A 131 -2.21 9.85 2.02
C ALA A 131 -1.70 11.03 2.86
N TYR A 132 -2.20 12.25 2.58
CA TYR A 132 -1.95 13.44 3.39
C TYR A 132 -2.39 13.21 4.85
N GLU A 133 -3.66 12.86 5.05
CA GLU A 133 -4.25 12.61 6.36
C GLU A 133 -3.45 11.56 7.15
N PHE A 134 -3.06 10.46 6.49
CA PHE A 134 -2.30 9.39 7.14
C PHE A 134 -0.88 9.81 7.49
N SER A 135 -0.22 10.58 6.62
CA SER A 135 1.14 11.08 6.86
C SER A 135 1.15 12.00 8.08
N VAL A 136 0.20 12.93 8.16
CA VAL A 136 0.02 13.83 9.30
C VAL A 136 -0.34 13.04 10.57
N GLU A 137 -1.33 12.14 10.50
CA GLU A 137 -1.79 11.33 11.63
C GLU A 137 -0.67 10.47 12.22
N VAL A 138 0.13 9.81 11.40
CA VAL A 138 1.21 8.94 11.92
C VAL A 138 2.38 9.78 12.44
N ALA A 139 2.74 10.85 11.75
CA ALA A 139 3.81 11.74 12.17
C ALA A 139 3.50 12.45 13.50
N SER A 140 2.24 12.84 13.73
CA SER A 140 1.83 13.55 14.94
C SER A 140 1.95 12.71 16.22
N ARG A 141 1.90 11.37 16.10
CA ARG A 141 2.12 10.45 17.23
C ARG A 141 3.47 10.63 17.90
N PHE A 142 4.47 11.13 17.18
CA PHE A 142 5.81 11.36 17.71
C PHE A 142 5.93 12.67 18.49
N LEU A 143 4.95 13.57 18.42
CA LEU A 143 5.01 14.87 19.09
C LEU A 143 4.95 14.78 20.62
N VAL A 144 4.58 13.62 21.16
CA VAL A 144 4.69 13.30 22.59
C VAL A 144 6.14 13.35 23.09
N HIS A 145 7.13 13.22 22.20
CA HIS A 145 8.54 13.32 22.54
C HIS A 145 8.99 14.78 22.67
N PRO A 146 9.95 15.09 23.56
CA PRO A 146 10.40 16.45 23.79
C PRO A 146 11.01 17.10 22.54
N ASN A 147 11.69 16.34 21.69
CA ASN A 147 12.30 16.82 20.45
C ASN A 147 12.46 15.68 19.43
N LEU A 148 12.80 16.07 18.19
CA LEU A 148 12.97 15.14 17.06
C LEU A 148 14.06 14.09 17.32
N THR A 149 15.17 14.49 17.95
CA THR A 149 16.29 13.59 18.27
C THR A 149 15.82 12.45 19.18
N SER A 150 15.11 12.77 20.26
CA SER A 150 14.55 11.80 21.20
C SER A 150 13.59 10.83 20.51
N ALA A 151 12.69 11.34 19.66
CA ALA A 151 11.77 10.50 18.89
C ALA A 151 12.52 9.55 17.94
N THR A 152 13.57 10.05 17.28
CA THR A 152 14.36 9.27 16.30
C THR A 152 15.20 8.20 16.97
N GLU A 153 15.84 8.50 18.10
CA GLU A 153 16.62 7.53 18.86
C GLU A 153 15.76 6.39 19.42
N LEU A 154 14.60 6.72 20.00
CA LEU A 154 13.70 5.69 20.52
C LEU A 154 13.19 4.80 19.39
N THR A 155 12.80 5.39 18.26
CA THR A 155 12.38 4.65 17.07
C THR A 155 13.46 3.66 16.63
N LYS A 156 14.73 4.09 16.58
CA LYS A 156 15.86 3.21 16.23
C LYS A 156 16.03 2.05 17.22
N ARG A 157 15.94 2.33 18.53
CA ARG A 157 16.05 1.30 19.58
C ARG A 157 14.91 0.29 19.52
N VAL A 158 13.67 0.75 19.34
CA VAL A 158 12.48 -0.11 19.20
C VAL A 158 12.62 -0.98 17.95
N ARG A 159 13.01 -0.40 16.81
CA ARG A 159 13.24 -1.13 15.56
C ARG A 159 14.33 -2.21 15.68
N ALA A 160 15.40 -1.94 16.44
CA ALA A 160 16.44 -2.93 16.67
C ALA A 160 15.98 -4.10 17.55
N LYS A 161 15.01 -3.89 18.46
CA LYS A 161 14.47 -4.93 19.35
C LYS A 161 13.36 -5.75 18.71
N HIS A 162 12.55 -5.15 17.84
CA HIS A 162 11.42 -5.83 17.22
C HIS A 162 11.79 -6.42 15.85
N LYS A 163 11.51 -7.71 15.66
CA LYS A 163 11.64 -8.41 14.37
C LYS A 163 10.48 -8.12 13.39
N GLY A 164 9.53 -7.26 13.76
CA GLY A 164 8.35 -6.93 12.96
C GLY A 164 8.58 -5.78 11.97
N VAL A 165 7.73 -5.69 10.95
CA VAL A 165 7.74 -4.59 9.97
C VAL A 165 6.88 -3.43 10.51
N SER A 166 7.47 -2.25 10.69
CA SER A 166 6.79 -1.02 11.11
C SER A 166 6.23 -0.25 9.92
N THR A 167 5.29 0.68 10.17
CA THR A 167 4.88 1.67 9.16
C THR A 167 6.08 2.42 8.59
N LEU A 168 7.11 2.69 9.40
CA LEU A 168 8.34 3.37 8.98
C LEU A 168 9.28 2.53 8.10
N ASP A 169 8.98 1.24 7.91
CA ASP A 169 9.74 0.35 7.03
C ASP A 169 9.11 0.24 5.64
N ILE A 170 7.83 0.59 5.51
CA ILE A 170 6.99 0.22 4.37
C ILE A 170 6.87 1.39 3.40
N TRP A 171 6.92 1.12 2.09
CA TRP A 171 6.66 2.13 1.07
C TRP A 171 5.17 2.57 1.07
N PRO A 172 4.85 3.86 0.85
CA PRO A 172 5.72 5.04 0.75
C PRO A 172 6.03 5.67 2.13
N TRP A 173 5.47 5.12 3.21
CA TRP A 173 5.50 5.70 4.55
C TRP A 173 6.89 5.84 5.14
N LYS A 174 7.83 4.96 4.78
CA LYS A 174 9.25 5.07 5.15
C LYS A 174 9.91 6.38 4.70
N TYR A 175 9.34 7.07 3.71
CA TYR A 175 9.78 8.39 3.27
C TYR A 175 8.87 9.49 3.82
N LEU A 176 7.55 9.34 3.65
CA LEU A 176 6.58 10.39 3.99
C LEU A 176 6.48 10.66 5.49
N VAL A 177 6.49 9.63 6.33
CA VAL A 177 6.28 9.80 7.77
C VAL A 177 7.49 10.45 8.45
N PRO A 178 8.74 10.02 8.20
CA PRO A 178 9.91 10.73 8.76
C PRO A 178 9.97 12.21 8.34
N TRP A 179 9.72 12.50 7.06
CA TRP A 179 9.71 13.86 6.55
C TRP A 179 8.59 14.72 7.15
N MET A 180 7.35 14.22 7.19
CA MET A 180 6.23 14.94 7.81
C MET A 180 6.46 15.14 9.32
N ARG A 181 7.11 14.18 9.98
CA ARG A 181 7.48 14.31 11.39
C ARG A 181 8.43 15.49 11.60
N GLU A 182 9.44 15.66 10.75
CA GLU A 182 10.36 16.81 10.82
C GLU A 182 9.61 18.15 10.70
N ASP A 183 8.69 18.26 9.73
CA ASP A 183 7.82 19.44 9.58
C ASP A 183 6.98 19.72 10.84
N LEU A 184 6.32 18.70 11.39
CA LEU A 184 5.49 18.88 12.58
C LEU A 184 6.29 19.29 13.83
N PHE A 185 7.50 18.75 14.01
CA PHE A 185 8.39 19.19 15.09
C PHE A 185 8.83 20.63 14.90
N ALA A 186 9.24 21.01 13.69
CA ALA A 186 9.64 22.39 13.38
C ALA A 186 8.51 23.39 13.66
N ARG A 187 7.28 23.08 13.22
CA ARG A 187 6.11 23.91 13.50
C ARG A 187 5.82 24.01 14.99
N ARG A 188 5.84 22.89 15.72
CA ARG A 188 5.63 22.89 17.18
C ARG A 188 6.66 23.74 17.90
N ASP A 189 7.92 23.62 17.54
CA ASP A 189 9.01 24.35 18.21
C ASP A 189 8.96 25.84 17.86
N ALA A 190 8.59 26.20 16.62
CA ALA A 190 8.30 27.59 16.25
C ALA A 190 7.12 28.18 17.03
N ARG A 191 6.03 27.43 17.21
CA ARG A 191 4.87 27.87 18.04
C ARG A 191 5.30 28.14 19.48
N LYS A 192 6.12 27.25 20.06
CA LYS A 192 6.67 27.43 21.41
C LYS A 192 7.52 28.70 21.53
N MET A 193 8.37 28.97 20.55
CA MET A 193 9.20 30.20 20.54
C MET A 193 8.34 31.47 20.42
N LYS A 194 7.27 31.43 19.62
CA LYS A 194 6.33 32.56 19.47
C LYS A 194 5.38 32.74 20.66
N GLY A 195 5.34 31.81 21.62
CA GLY A 195 4.36 31.81 22.71
C GLY A 195 2.91 31.55 22.23
N LEU A 196 2.73 30.96 21.04
CA LEU A 196 1.42 30.67 20.47
C LEU A 196 0.89 29.33 21.02
N SER A 197 -0.11 29.40 21.90
CA SER A 197 -0.75 28.21 22.49
C SER A 197 -2.04 27.78 21.77
N TYR A 198 -2.62 28.66 20.94
CA TYR A 198 -3.91 28.42 20.31
C TYR A 198 -3.96 28.99 18.89
N VAL A 199 -4.49 28.19 17.96
CA VAL A 199 -4.79 28.60 16.57
C VAL A 199 -6.25 28.26 16.33
N ASN A 200 -7.05 29.26 15.97
CA ASN A 200 -8.43 29.01 15.53
C ASN A 200 -8.43 28.88 14.01
N SER A 201 -8.91 27.75 13.49
CA SER A 201 -9.14 27.57 12.06
C SER A 201 -10.29 26.59 11.87
N ASN A 202 -11.15 26.91 10.91
CA ASN A 202 -12.22 26.01 10.46
C ASN A 202 -11.80 25.21 9.21
N ASP A 203 -10.63 25.49 8.62
CA ASP A 203 -10.10 24.75 7.48
C ASP A 203 -9.10 23.70 7.96
N SER A 204 -9.57 22.45 8.08
CA SER A 204 -8.72 21.34 8.53
C SER A 204 -7.57 21.00 7.57
N TYR A 205 -7.61 21.47 6.33
CA TYR A 205 -6.55 21.26 5.32
C TYR A 205 -5.64 22.50 5.15
N ASN A 206 -5.89 23.56 5.92
CA ASN A 206 -5.07 24.76 5.97
C ASN A 206 -4.95 25.28 7.41
N VAL A 207 -4.15 24.56 8.19
CA VAL A 207 -3.79 24.90 9.58
C VAL A 207 -2.29 25.11 9.70
N GLU A 208 -1.73 26.04 8.92
CA GLU A 208 -0.29 26.20 8.70
C GLU A 208 0.54 26.18 9.99
N GLU A 209 0.12 26.89 11.03
CA GLU A 209 0.87 26.90 12.29
C GLU A 209 0.88 25.52 12.98
N MET A 210 -0.11 24.64 12.76
CA MET A 210 -0.21 23.31 13.38
C MET A 210 0.33 22.18 12.51
N ALA A 211 0.00 22.18 11.21
CA ALA A 211 0.41 21.16 10.25
C ALA A 211 0.52 21.77 8.84
N MET A 212 1.39 21.21 8.00
CA MET A 212 1.55 21.62 6.62
C MET A 212 0.20 21.68 5.88
N PRO A 213 -0.15 22.81 5.24
CA PRO A 213 -1.36 22.89 4.43
C PRO A 213 -1.35 21.92 3.25
N LEU A 214 -2.51 21.41 2.85
CA LEU A 214 -2.63 20.44 1.75
C LEU A 214 -2.06 20.98 0.43
N HIS A 215 -2.31 22.25 0.12
CA HIS A 215 -1.80 22.88 -1.11
C HIS A 215 -0.27 22.96 -1.13
N GLN A 216 0.38 23.05 0.03
CA GLN A 216 1.84 22.93 0.13
C GLN A 216 2.25 21.46 -0.03
N PHE A 217 1.64 20.55 0.72
CA PHE A 217 1.96 19.12 0.73
C PHE A 217 2.00 18.50 -0.67
N ILE A 218 1.02 18.78 -1.54
CA ILE A 218 0.95 18.18 -2.88
C ILE A 218 2.08 18.63 -3.82
N ASN A 219 2.85 19.66 -3.45
CA ASN A 219 3.96 20.19 -4.24
C ASN A 219 5.33 19.79 -3.67
N GLU A 220 5.37 19.07 -2.56
CA GLU A 220 6.62 18.70 -1.91
C GLU A 220 7.32 17.56 -2.69
N PRO A 221 8.65 17.60 -2.88
CA PRO A 221 9.38 16.63 -3.70
C PRO A 221 9.13 15.17 -3.31
N VAL A 222 9.07 14.87 -2.01
CA VAL A 222 8.77 13.51 -1.53
C VAL A 222 7.36 13.06 -1.90
N VAL A 223 6.40 13.97 -1.98
CA VAL A 223 5.01 13.68 -2.35
C VAL A 223 4.89 13.50 -3.86
N LEU A 224 5.56 14.35 -4.64
CA LEU A 224 5.72 14.19 -6.10
C LEU A 224 6.34 12.83 -6.44
N ASP A 225 7.32 12.37 -5.66
CA ASP A 225 8.00 11.10 -5.91
C ASP A 225 7.28 9.87 -5.32
N THR A 226 6.35 9.99 -4.37
CA THR A 226 5.78 8.79 -3.71
C THR A 226 4.26 8.70 -3.74
N VAL A 227 3.55 9.82 -3.86
CA VAL A 227 2.09 9.85 -3.86
C VAL A 227 1.57 10.04 -5.28
N HIS A 228 2.07 11.03 -6.02
CA HIS A 228 1.52 11.38 -7.33
C HIS A 228 1.76 10.30 -8.38
N ASN A 229 0.69 9.92 -9.11
CA ASN A 229 0.67 8.77 -10.04
C ASN A 229 1.14 7.44 -9.41
N GLY A 230 1.14 7.36 -8.08
CA GLY A 230 1.72 6.26 -7.34
C GLY A 230 1.04 4.92 -7.60
N ALA A 231 -0.28 4.90 -7.88
CA ALA A 231 -0.97 3.64 -8.21
C ALA A 231 -0.52 3.11 -9.57
N THR A 232 -0.43 3.98 -10.58
CA THR A 232 0.05 3.63 -11.92
C THR A 232 1.49 3.16 -11.87
N PHE A 233 2.38 3.87 -11.17
CA PHE A 233 3.76 3.42 -11.02
C PHE A 233 3.88 2.11 -10.26
N GLN A 234 3.02 1.87 -9.27
CA GLN A 234 3.05 0.61 -8.53
C GLN A 234 2.55 -0.58 -9.36
N VAL A 235 1.50 -0.40 -10.16
CA VAL A 235 1.03 -1.44 -11.11
C VAL A 235 2.04 -1.63 -12.25
N ALA A 236 2.69 -0.57 -12.71
CA ALA A 236 3.73 -0.61 -13.73
C ALA A 236 5.09 -1.12 -13.21
N GLY A 237 5.29 -1.30 -11.90
CA GLY A 237 6.58 -1.76 -11.38
C GLY A 237 7.69 -0.70 -11.52
N LEU A 238 7.34 0.58 -11.34
CA LEU A 238 8.19 1.76 -11.54
C LEU A 238 8.20 2.73 -10.34
N THR A 239 7.88 2.25 -9.15
CA THR A 239 8.01 3.10 -7.95
C THR A 239 9.48 3.34 -7.63
N ASN A 240 9.79 4.29 -6.76
CA ASN A 240 11.15 4.42 -6.22
C ASN A 240 11.55 3.25 -5.28
N ASN A 241 10.68 2.24 -5.13
CA ASN A 241 10.93 0.99 -4.40
C ASN A 241 10.98 -0.24 -5.32
N SER A 242 11.08 -0.06 -6.64
CA SER A 242 11.19 -1.16 -7.60
C SER A 242 12.44 -2.02 -7.37
N TYR A 243 12.35 -3.30 -7.76
CA TYR A 243 13.46 -4.26 -7.73
C TYR A 243 14.30 -4.26 -9.00
N LEU A 244 13.83 -3.60 -10.06
CA LEU A 244 14.52 -3.52 -11.35
C LEU A 244 15.28 -2.20 -11.44
N ALA A 245 16.57 -2.26 -11.75
CA ALA A 245 17.41 -1.06 -11.80
C ALA A 245 16.94 -0.05 -12.86
N GLU A 246 16.54 -0.55 -14.03
CA GLU A 246 16.01 0.24 -15.16
C GLU A 246 14.74 1.05 -14.81
N ALA A 247 14.00 0.63 -13.78
CA ALA A 247 12.79 1.33 -13.35
C ALA A 247 13.08 2.77 -12.91
N HIS A 248 14.28 3.01 -12.35
CA HIS A 248 14.68 4.35 -11.92
C HIS A 248 14.90 5.30 -13.11
N ASP A 249 15.51 4.83 -14.19
CA ASP A 249 15.75 5.63 -15.39
C ASP A 249 14.45 5.95 -16.12
N VAL A 250 13.58 4.94 -16.28
CA VAL A 250 12.24 5.10 -16.87
C VAL A 250 11.42 6.10 -16.05
N ARG A 251 11.40 5.94 -14.72
CA ARG A 251 10.69 6.84 -13.80
C ARG A 251 11.19 8.27 -13.94
N HIS A 252 12.51 8.48 -13.94
CA HIS A 252 13.12 9.80 -14.10
C HIS A 252 12.66 10.46 -15.41
N CYS A 253 12.69 9.72 -16.51
CA CYS A 253 12.27 10.21 -17.81
C CYS A 253 10.78 10.59 -17.85
N VAL A 254 9.90 9.81 -17.23
CA VAL A 254 8.45 10.10 -17.19
C VAL A 254 8.13 11.27 -16.27
N GLN A 255 8.88 11.44 -15.17
CA GLN A 255 8.75 12.62 -14.31
C GLN A 255 9.22 13.89 -15.02
N LYS A 256 10.30 13.81 -15.83
CA LYS A 256 10.83 14.94 -16.61
C LYS A 256 9.95 15.28 -17.82
N PHE A 257 9.44 14.27 -18.52
CA PHE A 257 8.64 14.41 -19.73
C PHE A 257 7.33 13.64 -19.59
N THR A 258 6.31 14.32 -19.07
CA THR A 258 5.02 13.72 -18.69
C THR A 258 4.29 13.01 -19.84
N ILE A 259 4.53 13.43 -21.10
CA ILE A 259 3.99 12.78 -22.30
C ILE A 259 4.44 11.33 -22.44
N LEU A 260 5.62 10.97 -21.91
CA LEU A 260 6.11 9.59 -21.92
C LEU A 260 5.33 8.68 -20.96
N GLY A 261 4.53 9.26 -20.06
CA GLY A 261 3.64 8.53 -19.16
C GLY A 261 2.58 7.68 -19.87
N GLU A 262 2.27 7.96 -21.13
CA GLU A 262 1.38 7.12 -21.96
C GLU A 262 1.87 5.67 -22.05
N HIS A 263 3.18 5.46 -22.23
CA HIS A 263 3.77 4.13 -22.32
C HIS A 263 3.67 3.38 -20.99
N VAL A 264 3.86 4.09 -19.87
CA VAL A 264 3.69 3.52 -18.53
C VAL A 264 2.24 3.13 -18.28
N LEU A 265 1.29 3.97 -18.69
CA LEU A 265 -0.13 3.67 -18.55
C LEU A 265 -0.53 2.43 -19.35
N GLN A 266 -0.01 2.26 -20.58
CA GLN A 266 -0.28 1.07 -21.41
C GLN A 266 0.18 -0.22 -20.70
N VAL A 267 1.40 -0.23 -20.15
CA VAL A 267 1.91 -1.36 -19.37
C VAL A 267 1.04 -1.63 -18.15
N ALA A 268 0.67 -0.58 -17.40
CA ALA A 268 -0.17 -0.73 -16.22
C ALA A 268 -1.57 -1.27 -16.55
N GLN A 269 -2.18 -0.81 -17.65
CA GLN A 269 -3.48 -1.29 -18.12
C GLN A 269 -3.42 -2.77 -18.52
N LYS A 270 -2.42 -3.17 -19.32
CA LYS A 270 -2.21 -4.57 -19.71
C LYS A 270 -2.05 -5.48 -18.49
N ARG A 271 -1.30 -5.03 -17.47
CA ARG A 271 -1.17 -5.76 -16.21
C ARG A 271 -2.47 -5.89 -15.46
N LEU A 272 -3.30 -4.84 -15.40
CA LEU A 272 -4.62 -4.93 -14.78
C LEU A 272 -5.51 -5.93 -15.51
N ASP A 273 -5.46 -6.00 -16.84
CA ASP A 273 -6.23 -6.99 -17.61
C ASP A 273 -5.82 -8.43 -17.27
N ASN A 274 -4.54 -8.64 -16.99
CA ASN A 274 -3.98 -9.95 -16.63
C ASN A 274 -4.15 -10.31 -15.14
N MET A 275 -4.63 -9.39 -14.30
CA MET A 275 -4.88 -9.68 -12.87
C MET A 275 -6.11 -10.56 -12.68
N LEU A 276 -6.01 -11.49 -11.74
CA LEU A 276 -7.13 -12.32 -11.27
C LEU A 276 -8.31 -11.49 -10.81
N PHE A 277 -8.02 -10.37 -10.14
CA PHE A 277 -9.06 -9.52 -9.60
C PHE A 277 -8.61 -8.06 -9.45
N VAL A 278 -9.46 -7.13 -9.89
CA VAL A 278 -9.29 -5.68 -9.69
C VAL A 278 -10.52 -5.13 -8.95
N GLY A 279 -10.34 -4.80 -7.67
CA GLY A 279 -11.39 -4.21 -6.84
C GLY A 279 -11.38 -2.68 -6.82
N LEU A 280 -12.49 -2.08 -6.40
CA LEU A 280 -12.62 -0.63 -6.20
C LEU A 280 -12.98 -0.29 -4.76
N THR A 281 -12.27 0.68 -4.17
CA THR A 281 -12.50 1.15 -2.81
C THR A 281 -13.88 1.79 -2.65
N GLU A 282 -14.38 2.45 -3.69
CA GLU A 282 -15.68 3.10 -3.75
C GLU A 282 -16.83 2.09 -3.74
N LYS A 283 -16.55 0.85 -4.16
CA LYS A 283 -17.46 -0.32 -4.17
C LYS A 283 -16.93 -1.42 -3.26
N HIS A 284 -16.42 -1.06 -2.09
CA HIS A 284 -15.61 -1.94 -1.25
C HIS A 284 -16.31 -3.25 -0.87
N ARG A 285 -17.61 -3.21 -0.54
CA ARG A 285 -18.37 -4.39 -0.12
C ARG A 285 -18.73 -5.28 -1.30
N GLU A 286 -19.12 -4.67 -2.42
CA GLU A 286 -19.46 -5.34 -3.66
C GLU A 286 -18.22 -6.01 -4.26
N SER A 287 -17.10 -5.29 -4.28
CA SER A 287 -15.79 -5.83 -4.66
C SER A 287 -15.42 -7.04 -3.78
N ALA A 288 -15.66 -6.97 -2.47
CA ALA A 288 -15.33 -8.07 -1.56
C ALA A 288 -16.17 -9.32 -1.88
N LYS A 289 -17.47 -9.13 -2.14
CA LYS A 289 -18.36 -10.22 -2.56
C LYS A 289 -17.89 -10.84 -3.89
N MET A 290 -17.56 -10.00 -4.87
CA MET A 290 -17.07 -10.44 -6.18
C MET A 290 -15.78 -11.24 -6.07
N PHE A 291 -14.83 -10.77 -5.25
CA PHE A 291 -13.59 -11.49 -4.97
C PHE A 291 -13.85 -12.88 -4.38
N VAL A 292 -14.72 -12.99 -3.36
CA VAL A 292 -15.04 -14.27 -2.73
C VAL A 292 -15.71 -15.23 -3.72
N ASN A 293 -16.56 -14.73 -4.62
CA ASN A 293 -17.16 -15.56 -5.67
C ASN A 293 -16.14 -16.10 -6.67
N VAL A 294 -15.14 -15.30 -7.05
CA VAL A 294 -14.09 -15.71 -7.99
C VAL A 294 -13.07 -16.63 -7.33
N VAL A 295 -12.57 -16.26 -6.15
CA VAL A 295 -11.39 -16.89 -5.53
C VAL A 295 -11.77 -17.97 -4.52
N GLY A 296 -12.90 -17.82 -3.81
CA GLY A 296 -13.33 -18.73 -2.76
C GLY A 296 -13.44 -20.19 -3.22
N PRO A 297 -14.23 -20.50 -4.27
CA PRO A 297 -14.36 -21.86 -4.79
C PRO A 297 -13.02 -22.46 -5.24
N GLN A 298 -12.16 -21.66 -5.86
CA GLN A 298 -10.85 -22.10 -6.35
C GLN A 298 -9.90 -22.45 -5.21
N VAL A 299 -9.85 -21.64 -4.15
CA VAL A 299 -9.06 -21.94 -2.94
C VAL A 299 -9.56 -23.21 -2.26
N ILE A 300 -10.88 -23.38 -2.12
CA ILE A 300 -11.48 -24.59 -1.54
C ILE A 300 -11.10 -25.83 -2.35
N SER A 301 -11.20 -25.75 -3.68
CA SER A 301 -10.80 -26.84 -4.59
C SER A 301 -9.32 -27.19 -4.43
N GLN A 302 -8.43 -26.20 -4.46
CA GLN A 302 -6.99 -26.40 -4.30
C GLN A 302 -6.64 -27.07 -2.95
N ILE A 303 -7.25 -26.61 -1.86
CA ILE A 303 -7.04 -27.18 -0.51
C ILE A 303 -7.55 -28.63 -0.42
N ALA A 304 -8.68 -28.96 -1.08
CA ALA A 304 -9.20 -30.32 -1.12
C ALA A 304 -8.24 -31.27 -1.86
N SER A 305 -7.70 -30.82 -3.01
CA SER A 305 -6.69 -31.54 -3.79
C SER A 305 -5.45 -31.87 -2.98
N ASP A 306 -4.90 -30.90 -2.25
CA ASP A 306 -3.67 -31.09 -1.45
C ASP A 306 -3.87 -32.16 -0.37
N SER A 307 -5.04 -32.18 0.29
CA SER A 307 -5.33 -33.19 1.31
C SER A 307 -5.61 -34.59 0.76
N SER A 308 -6.03 -34.70 -0.50
CA SER A 308 -6.14 -36.00 -1.17
C SER A 308 -4.77 -36.60 -1.51
N MET A 309 -3.74 -35.75 -1.63
CA MET A 309 -2.35 -36.14 -1.92
C MET A 309 -1.52 -36.46 -0.66
N GLU A 310 -1.89 -35.94 0.52
CA GLU A 310 -1.25 -36.28 1.80
C GLU A 310 -1.57 -37.72 2.28
N GLY A 311 -2.38 -38.48 1.54
CA GLY A 311 -2.62 -39.91 1.76
C GLY A 311 -1.46 -40.86 1.39
N LEU A 312 -0.33 -40.35 0.85
CA LEU A 312 0.76 -41.18 0.35
C LEU A 312 2.19 -40.73 0.77
N SER A 313 2.42 -40.41 2.04
CA SER A 313 3.77 -40.58 2.62
C SER A 313 3.76 -40.62 4.15
N LYS A 314 3.68 -41.83 4.73
CA LYS A 314 4.29 -42.11 6.04
C LYS A 314 5.80 -41.92 5.90
N ILE A 315 6.45 -41.18 6.81
CA ILE A 315 7.72 -41.56 7.47
C ILE A 315 8.02 -40.60 8.64
N LYS A 316 8.01 -41.22 9.83
CA LYS A 316 8.81 -41.07 11.06
C LYS A 316 9.17 -39.68 11.63
N SER A 317 8.75 -39.54 12.89
CA SER A 317 9.22 -38.63 13.93
C SER A 317 10.74 -38.46 13.99
N VAL A 318 11.19 -37.20 14.09
CA VAL A 318 12.40 -36.84 14.82
C VAL A 318 12.11 -35.59 15.66
N THR A 319 12.30 -35.77 16.97
CA THR A 319 12.27 -34.81 18.06
C THR A 319 13.47 -33.85 17.98
N GLU A 320 13.31 -32.57 18.31
CA GLU A 320 14.37 -31.67 18.84
C GLU A 320 13.72 -30.33 19.25
N GLN A 321 13.41 -30.09 20.53
CA GLN A 321 14.22 -29.50 21.62
C GLN A 321 14.59 -27.99 21.48
N ASN A 322 14.14 -27.24 22.49
CA ASN A 322 14.66 -25.99 23.08
C ASN A 322 14.35 -24.61 22.45
N SER A 323 13.54 -23.80 23.14
CA SER A 323 14.06 -22.88 24.17
C SER A 323 12.93 -22.10 24.86
N LEU A 324 12.61 -22.51 26.09
CA LEU A 324 11.87 -21.75 27.08
C LEU A 324 12.78 -20.67 27.66
N LEU A 325 12.38 -19.40 27.63
CA LEU A 325 12.83 -18.40 28.61
C LEU A 325 11.68 -17.44 28.95
N SER A 326 11.48 -17.29 30.25
CA SER A 326 10.41 -16.58 30.95
C SER A 326 10.87 -15.20 31.45
N ASP A 327 9.86 -14.36 31.74
CA ASP A 327 9.78 -13.23 32.68
C ASP A 327 10.54 -11.93 32.41
N SER A 328 9.81 -10.82 32.31
CA SER A 328 9.40 -10.04 33.50
C SER A 328 8.86 -8.64 33.13
N GLU A 329 7.90 -8.19 33.93
CA GLU A 329 7.19 -6.92 33.87
C GLU A 329 8.13 -5.70 33.93
N LEU A 330 7.95 -4.75 33.02
CA LEU A 330 8.10 -3.32 33.31
C LEU A 330 7.05 -2.53 32.53
N ASP A 331 6.08 -2.05 33.29
CA ASP A 331 5.00 -1.18 32.88
C ASP A 331 5.56 0.22 32.54
N SER A 332 5.41 0.63 31.27
CA SER A 332 5.25 2.04 30.92
C SER A 332 4.49 2.11 29.60
N ASN A 333 3.24 2.57 29.70
CA ASN A 333 2.39 2.96 28.59
C ASN A 333 3.12 3.93 27.65
N TYR A 334 2.66 3.95 26.40
CA TYR A 334 3.13 4.70 25.23
C TYR A 334 4.14 3.94 24.35
N HIS A 335 3.81 3.87 23.06
CA HIS A 335 4.50 3.14 21.97
C HIS A 335 4.00 1.72 21.64
N GLN A 336 2.69 1.59 21.37
CA GLN A 336 2.25 0.58 20.40
C GLN A 336 2.38 1.15 18.98
N ASP A 337 3.61 1.17 18.46
CA ASP A 337 3.85 1.25 17.01
C ASP A 337 4.07 -0.16 16.47
N GLY A 338 3.06 -0.96 16.76
CA GLY A 338 2.71 -2.21 16.15
C GLY A 338 1.19 -2.22 16.22
N THR A 339 0.52 -2.73 15.20
CA THR A 339 -0.84 -3.16 15.41
C THR A 339 -0.83 -4.13 16.59
N SER A 340 -1.31 -3.70 17.75
CA SER A 340 -1.84 -4.64 18.73
C SER A 340 -3.01 -5.31 18.04
N ASP A 341 -2.66 -6.37 17.32
CA ASP A 341 -3.38 -7.62 17.37
C ASP A 341 -3.58 -7.88 18.87
N GLN A 342 -4.82 -8.00 19.31
CA GLN A 342 -5.06 -8.76 20.53
C GLN A 342 -4.30 -10.08 20.33
N LYS A 343 -3.46 -10.45 21.30
CA LYS A 343 -2.88 -11.79 21.37
C LYS A 343 -3.98 -12.79 20.98
N PRO A 344 -3.85 -13.55 19.88
CA PRO A 344 -4.45 -14.86 19.92
C PRO A 344 -3.76 -15.57 21.08
N THR A 345 -4.53 -16.15 21.98
CA THR A 345 -4.04 -17.11 22.95
C THR A 345 -3.02 -18.02 22.28
N GLU A 346 -1.73 -17.87 22.62
CA GLU A 346 -0.60 -18.65 22.08
C GLU A 346 -0.59 -20.10 22.63
N ASN A 347 -1.76 -20.65 22.94
CA ASN A 347 -1.96 -22.02 23.41
C ASN A 347 -2.98 -22.76 22.54
N GLU A 348 -2.97 -22.55 21.24
CA GLU A 348 -3.56 -23.53 20.31
C GLU A 348 -2.45 -24.07 19.43
N ASN A 349 -1.89 -25.20 19.86
CA ASN A 349 -1.26 -26.14 18.95
C ASN A 349 -2.29 -26.44 17.85
N VAL A 350 -2.16 -25.80 16.69
CA VAL A 350 -3.00 -26.09 15.54
C VAL A 350 -2.57 -27.45 15.00
N SER A 351 -3.21 -28.50 15.52
CA SER A 351 -3.19 -29.83 14.92
C SER A 351 -3.81 -29.75 13.52
N THR A 352 -3.41 -30.68 12.65
CA THR A 352 -3.95 -30.89 11.30
C THR A 352 -5.49 -31.00 11.26
N GLU A 353 -6.13 -31.28 12.40
CA GLU A 353 -7.59 -31.34 12.57
C GLU A 353 -8.29 -29.97 12.36
N ASN A 354 -7.61 -28.85 12.58
CA ASN A 354 -8.19 -27.51 12.38
C ASN A 354 -8.32 -27.11 10.90
N LEU A 355 -7.56 -27.76 9.99
CA LEU A 355 -7.68 -27.54 8.55
C LEU A 355 -8.93 -28.23 7.97
N GLU A 356 -9.35 -29.35 8.57
CA GLU A 356 -10.58 -30.08 8.21
C GLU A 356 -11.86 -29.37 8.67
N GLY A 357 -11.82 -28.64 9.79
CA GLY A 357 -12.91 -27.79 10.24
C GLY A 357 -13.19 -26.59 9.32
N ILE A 358 -12.14 -26.02 8.70
CA ILE A 358 -12.24 -24.91 7.73
C ILE A 358 -12.87 -25.38 6.41
N LYS A 359 -12.54 -26.60 5.95
CA LYS A 359 -13.03 -27.17 4.67
C LYS A 359 -14.54 -27.37 4.59
N LYS A 360 -15.21 -27.66 5.71
CA LYS A 360 -16.59 -28.18 5.69
C LYS A 360 -17.70 -27.12 5.72
N ASN A 361 -17.37 -25.85 5.98
CA ASN A 361 -18.36 -24.79 6.28
C ASN A 361 -18.09 -23.43 5.59
N MET A 362 -17.20 -23.32 4.61
CA MET A 362 -16.84 -22.04 4.00
C MET A 362 -17.73 -21.70 2.80
N THR A 363 -18.91 -21.11 3.04
CA THR A 363 -19.76 -20.55 1.97
C THR A 363 -19.44 -19.07 1.75
N VAL A 364 -19.80 -18.55 0.57
CA VAL A 364 -19.68 -17.12 0.24
C VAL A 364 -20.40 -16.27 1.29
N GLU A 365 -21.60 -16.67 1.69
CA GLU A 365 -22.42 -15.97 2.67
C GLU A 365 -21.71 -15.86 4.01
N LYS A 366 -21.16 -16.96 4.51
CA LYS A 366 -20.45 -17.00 5.80
C LYS A 366 -19.20 -16.14 5.79
N ILE A 367 -18.39 -16.21 4.73
CA ILE A 367 -17.20 -15.36 4.58
C ILE A 367 -17.60 -13.88 4.59
N MET A 368 -18.69 -13.53 3.90
CA MET A 368 -19.18 -12.15 3.86
C MET A 368 -19.78 -11.68 5.19
N GLU A 369 -20.34 -12.57 6.01
CA GLU A 369 -20.77 -12.27 7.37
C GLU A 369 -19.58 -12.00 8.29
N GLU A 370 -18.57 -12.88 8.28
CA GLU A 370 -17.33 -12.68 9.05
C GLU A 370 -16.61 -11.40 8.64
N TYR A 371 -16.59 -11.10 7.35
CA TYR A 371 -16.03 -9.88 6.81
C TYR A 371 -16.75 -8.64 7.37
N LYS A 372 -18.09 -8.60 7.33
CA LYS A 372 -18.87 -7.50 7.90
C LYS A 372 -18.61 -7.34 9.41
N ALA A 373 -18.57 -8.45 10.14
CA ALA A 373 -18.32 -8.46 11.58
C ALA A 373 -16.92 -7.93 11.92
N CYS A 374 -15.90 -8.24 11.11
CA CYS A 374 -14.52 -7.77 11.29
C CYS A 374 -14.35 -6.25 11.07
N ILE A 375 -15.13 -5.65 10.15
CA ILE A 375 -14.95 -4.24 9.76
C ILE A 375 -15.26 -3.27 10.91
N SER A 376 -16.35 -3.50 11.65
CA SER A 376 -16.82 -2.52 12.64
C SER A 376 -15.83 -2.30 13.80
N PRO A 377 -15.31 -3.35 14.48
CA PRO A 377 -14.28 -3.17 15.50
C PRO A 377 -13.00 -2.54 14.95
N LEU A 378 -12.59 -2.93 13.73
CA LEU A 378 -11.41 -2.39 13.07
C LEU A 378 -11.55 -0.87 12.85
N ARG A 379 -12.68 -0.41 12.30
CA ARG A 379 -12.95 1.02 12.07
C ARG A 379 -13.01 1.80 13.38
N ASN A 380 -13.62 1.25 14.42
CA ASN A 380 -13.69 1.89 15.74
C ASN A 380 -12.29 2.08 16.33
N SER A 381 -11.45 1.04 16.30
CA SER A 381 -10.06 1.14 16.78
C SER A 381 -9.23 2.18 16.01
N GLN A 382 -9.43 2.28 14.70
CA GLN A 382 -8.77 3.26 13.85
C GLN A 382 -9.22 4.69 14.16
N SER A 383 -10.53 4.89 14.37
CA SER A 383 -11.09 6.19 14.73
C SER A 383 -10.51 6.70 16.07
N VAL A 384 -10.49 5.85 17.10
CA VAL A 384 -9.92 6.21 18.42
C VAL A 384 -8.43 6.57 18.30
N ARG A 385 -7.65 5.78 17.54
CA ARG A 385 -6.23 6.05 17.32
C ARG A 385 -6.02 7.39 16.60
N ARG A 386 -6.84 7.70 15.60
CA ARG A 386 -6.78 8.98 14.89
C ARG A 386 -7.04 10.14 15.84
N THR A 387 -8.12 10.10 16.61
CA THR A 387 -8.46 11.16 17.57
C THR A 387 -7.31 11.43 18.55
N ASN A 388 -6.69 10.36 19.07
CA ASN A 388 -5.56 10.50 19.98
C ASN A 388 -4.31 11.07 19.28
N SER A 389 -4.06 10.67 18.04
CA SER A 389 -2.88 11.12 17.28
C SER A 389 -2.97 12.61 16.94
N LEU A 390 -4.16 13.11 16.60
CA LEU A 390 -4.34 14.51 16.16
C LEU A 390 -4.41 15.51 17.33
N ARG A 391 -4.44 15.04 18.59
CA ARG A 391 -4.59 15.89 19.78
C ARG A 391 -3.53 17.00 19.86
N GLU A 392 -2.27 16.67 19.58
CA GLU A 392 -1.12 17.59 19.64
C GLU A 392 -1.08 18.62 18.49
N ILE A 393 -1.95 18.46 17.49
CA ILE A 393 -2.03 19.32 16.31
C ILE A 393 -3.44 19.88 16.07
N SER A 394 -4.27 19.89 17.11
CA SER A 394 -5.57 20.60 17.11
C SER A 394 -5.37 22.06 16.65
N PRO A 395 -6.21 22.61 15.74
CA PRO A 395 -7.53 22.11 15.34
C PRO A 395 -7.57 21.17 14.13
N ALA A 396 -6.43 20.58 13.70
CA ALA A 396 -6.43 19.64 12.57
C ALA A 396 -7.41 18.47 12.82
N ASN A 397 -8.49 18.40 12.04
CA ASN A 397 -9.50 17.34 12.16
C ASN A 397 -10.06 16.92 10.80
N PHE A 398 -9.47 15.86 10.24
CA PHE A 398 -9.81 15.42 8.90
C PHE A 398 -11.11 14.61 8.83
N SER A 399 -12.07 15.10 8.05
CA SER A 399 -13.30 14.39 7.70
C SER A 399 -13.56 14.41 6.19
N LYS A 400 -14.54 13.61 5.73
CA LYS A 400 -14.96 13.65 4.32
C LYS A 400 -15.67 14.96 4.00
N GLU A 401 -16.42 15.49 4.96
CA GLU A 401 -17.15 16.75 4.86
C GLU A 401 -16.17 17.92 4.72
N ALA A 402 -15.06 17.89 5.49
CA ALA A 402 -14.01 18.89 5.38
C ALA A 402 -13.31 18.87 4.01
N ARG A 403 -13.24 17.71 3.31
CA ARG A 403 -12.67 17.65 1.95
C ARG A 403 -13.46 18.47 0.95
N LEU A 404 -14.77 18.62 1.17
CA LEU A 404 -15.66 19.40 0.30
C LEU A 404 -15.41 20.91 0.39
N LEU A 405 -14.73 21.36 1.45
CA LEU A 405 -14.38 22.77 1.66
C LEU A 405 -13.02 23.13 1.04
N VAL A 406 -12.27 22.15 0.53
CA VAL A 406 -10.97 22.41 -0.11
C VAL A 406 -11.19 23.14 -1.42
N PRO A 407 -10.44 24.23 -1.70
CA PRO A 407 -10.62 25.02 -2.90
C PRO A 407 -10.49 24.19 -4.19
N ASP A 408 -11.34 24.48 -5.17
CA ASP A 408 -11.32 23.81 -6.47
C ASP A 408 -9.97 23.90 -7.19
N THR A 409 -9.23 25.00 -6.99
CA THR A 409 -7.88 25.17 -7.55
C THR A 409 -6.92 24.09 -7.05
N VAL A 410 -6.99 23.73 -5.75
CA VAL A 410 -6.20 22.65 -5.16
C VAL A 410 -6.67 21.29 -5.70
N LEU A 411 -7.97 21.08 -5.85
CA LEU A 411 -8.51 19.85 -6.44
C LEU A 411 -8.06 19.67 -7.90
N GLN A 412 -8.05 20.73 -8.70
CA GLN A 412 -7.55 20.67 -10.07
C GLN A 412 -6.05 20.39 -10.12
N GLN A 413 -5.27 20.98 -9.22
CA GLN A 413 -3.85 20.67 -9.11
C GLN A 413 -3.63 19.19 -8.76
N ILE A 414 -4.35 18.65 -7.78
CA ILE A 414 -4.30 17.22 -7.44
C ILE A 414 -4.63 16.36 -8.67
N ARG A 415 -5.68 16.70 -9.43
CA ARG A 415 -6.03 15.96 -10.66
C ARG A 415 -4.91 16.04 -11.71
N SER A 416 -4.33 17.21 -11.93
CA SER A 416 -3.25 17.39 -12.92
C SER A 416 -2.00 16.58 -12.58
N LEU A 417 -1.61 16.54 -11.30
CA LEU A 417 -0.47 15.77 -10.81
C LEU A 417 -0.74 14.25 -10.78
N ASN A 418 -2.00 13.82 -10.93
CA ASN A 418 -2.43 12.42 -10.90
C ASN A 418 -3.12 11.99 -12.21
N SER A 419 -2.73 12.58 -13.34
CA SER A 419 -3.35 12.32 -14.64
C SER A 419 -3.31 10.85 -15.06
N LEU A 420 -2.21 10.13 -14.76
CA LEU A 420 -2.09 8.70 -15.07
C LEU A 420 -2.99 7.88 -14.15
N ASP A 421 -2.98 8.16 -12.84
CA ASP A 421 -3.83 7.47 -11.87
C ASP A 421 -5.33 7.65 -12.18
N LEU A 422 -5.75 8.82 -12.66
CA LEU A 422 -7.15 9.06 -13.08
C LEU A 422 -7.54 8.17 -14.25
N ARG A 423 -6.66 8.03 -15.24
CA ARG A 423 -6.91 7.21 -16.42
C ARG A 423 -6.83 5.72 -16.12
N LEU A 424 -5.90 5.31 -15.25
CA LEU A 424 -5.83 3.94 -14.75
C LEU A 424 -7.08 3.59 -13.94
N PHE A 425 -7.53 4.47 -13.05
CA PHE A 425 -8.74 4.25 -12.27
C PHE A 425 -9.97 4.10 -13.16
N LYS A 426 -10.14 4.98 -14.16
CA LYS A 426 -11.21 4.86 -15.17
C LYS A 426 -11.14 3.53 -15.94
N TYR A 427 -9.94 3.06 -16.26
CA TYR A 427 -9.75 1.75 -16.89
C TYR A 427 -10.20 0.61 -15.97
N ALA A 428 -9.81 0.69 -14.69
CA ALA A 428 -10.20 -0.27 -13.67
C ALA A 428 -11.72 -0.30 -13.40
N GLU A 429 -12.43 0.83 -13.53
CA GLU A 429 -13.90 0.85 -13.51
C GLU A 429 -14.49 0.01 -14.65
N GLY A 430 -13.88 0.04 -15.84
CA GLY A 430 -14.26 -0.81 -16.96
C GLY A 430 -14.02 -2.30 -16.70
N ILE A 431 -12.87 -2.67 -16.11
CA ILE A 431 -12.59 -4.05 -15.69
C ILE A 431 -13.61 -4.50 -14.65
N TYR A 432 -13.83 -3.69 -13.60
CA TYR A 432 -14.76 -3.98 -12.53
C TYR A 432 -16.18 -4.22 -13.06
N ALA A 433 -16.67 -3.39 -13.98
CA ALA A 433 -17.99 -3.57 -14.59
C ALA A 433 -18.11 -4.93 -15.30
N LYS A 434 -17.12 -5.31 -16.12
CA LYS A 434 -17.07 -6.62 -16.79
C LYS A 434 -17.02 -7.78 -15.80
N GLN A 435 -16.23 -7.66 -14.73
CA GLN A 435 -16.17 -8.68 -13.68
C GLN A 435 -17.52 -8.83 -12.97
N ASN A 436 -18.22 -7.73 -12.72
CA ASN A 436 -19.53 -7.74 -12.08
C ASN A 436 -20.61 -8.36 -12.97
N GLU A 437 -20.59 -8.06 -14.28
CA GLU A 437 -21.49 -8.68 -15.27
C GLU A 437 -21.32 -10.20 -15.30
N ARG A 438 -20.08 -10.70 -15.43
CA ARG A 438 -19.77 -12.14 -15.41
C ARG A 438 -20.23 -12.82 -14.12
N MET A 439 -20.08 -12.15 -12.97
CA MET A 439 -20.56 -12.68 -11.69
C MET A 439 -22.08 -12.81 -11.67
N HIS A 440 -22.82 -11.90 -12.30
CA HIS A 440 -24.28 -12.01 -12.40
C HIS A 440 -24.70 -13.17 -13.31
N GLU A 441 -24.01 -13.38 -14.43
CA GLU A 441 -24.27 -14.52 -15.33
C GLU A 441 -24.10 -15.85 -14.59
N LEU A 442 -23.00 -16.02 -13.85
CA LEU A 442 -22.70 -17.23 -13.06
C LEU A 442 -23.69 -17.50 -11.92
N VAL A 443 -24.39 -16.49 -11.40
CA VAL A 443 -25.39 -16.63 -10.33
C VAL A 443 -26.79 -16.94 -10.88
N THR A 444 -27.03 -16.65 -12.17
CA THR A 444 -28.32 -16.90 -12.83
C THR A 444 -28.41 -18.26 -13.53
N THR A 445 -27.27 -18.93 -13.74
CA THR A 445 -27.17 -20.32 -14.21
C THR A 445 -27.08 -21.28 -13.04
#